data_AF-A0AAW1K3X1-F1
#
_entry.id   AF-A0AAW1K3X1-F1
#
_cell.length_a   1.000
_cell.length_b   1.000
_cell.length_c   1.000
_cell.angle_alpha   90.00
_cell.angle_beta   90.00
_cell.angle_gamma   90.00
#
_symmetry.space_group_name_H-M   'P 1'
#
loop_
_entity.id
_entity.type
_entity.pdbx_description
1 polymer ?
#
loop_
_entity_poly.entity_id
_entity_poly.type
_entity_poly.pdbx_seq_one_letter_code
_entity_poly.pdbx_strand_id
1 'polypeptide(L)'
;MLETTKNYLTNAVHHWYETRKAENGTWATFRYEFKKTFIRERNVTTLWKQITLRVQGSREVLSLHFHEKIKMCMQFGLDFDEQKEQVVIGLESRELASMIAAKDNLNTYKRLV
;
A
#
# COMPACT_ATOMS: atom_id res chain seq x y z
N MET A 1 24.24 -20.38 -2.22
CA MET A 1 23.24 -19.28 -2.24
C MET A 1 23.81 -17.97 -1.72
N LEU A 2 24.27 -17.87 -0.47
CA LEU A 2 24.84 -16.61 0.05
C LEU A 2 26.06 -16.12 -0.76
N GLU A 3 27.04 -17.00 -1.03
CA GLU A 3 28.23 -16.66 -1.85
C GLU A 3 27.85 -16.12 -3.24
N THR A 4 26.85 -16.72 -3.88
CA THR A 4 26.33 -16.27 -5.16
C THR A 4 25.70 -14.87 -5.06
N THR A 5 24.92 -14.61 -4.00
CA THR A 5 24.25 -13.32 -3.77
C THR A 5 25.23 -12.18 -3.52
N LYS A 6 26.38 -12.43 -2.88
CA LYS A 6 27.41 -11.41 -2.63
C LYS A 6 27.86 -10.72 -3.93
N ASN A 7 27.97 -11.49 -5.00
CA ASN A 7 28.42 -11.00 -6.31
C ASN A 7 27.41 -10.07 -7.00
N TYR A 8 26.17 -9.99 -6.49
CA TYR A 8 25.13 -9.12 -7.03
C TYR A 8 24.82 -7.90 -6.13
N LEU A 9 25.49 -7.78 -4.97
CA LEU A 9 25.33 -6.61 -4.12
C LEU A 9 26.10 -5.45 -4.73
N THR A 10 25.42 -4.34 -4.98
CA THR A 10 26.03 -3.13 -5.57
C THR A 10 25.91 -1.94 -4.62
N ASN A 11 26.85 -1.01 -4.73
CA ASN A 11 26.82 0.29 -4.06
C ASN A 11 26.56 0.18 -2.54
N ALA A 12 25.53 0.87 -2.04
CA ALA A 12 25.19 0.94 -0.62
C ALA A 12 24.91 -0.42 0.03
N VAL A 13 24.36 -1.38 -0.72
CA VAL A 13 24.07 -2.72 -0.20
C VAL A 13 25.35 -3.51 0.02
N HIS A 14 26.33 -3.37 -0.88
CA HIS A 14 27.63 -4.00 -0.74
C HIS A 14 28.35 -3.48 0.52
N HIS A 15 28.43 -2.17 0.71
CA HIS A 15 29.06 -1.57 1.90
C HIS A 15 28.35 -1.96 3.21
N TRP A 16 27.02 -2.02 3.20
CA TRP A 16 26.26 -2.51 4.35
C TRP A 16 26.56 -3.98 4.69
N TYR A 17 26.70 -4.84 3.67
CA TYR A 17 27.01 -6.25 3.90
C TYR A 17 28.42 -6.42 4.45
N GLU A 18 29.40 -5.71 3.89
CA GLU A 18 30.80 -5.71 4.32
C GLU A 18 30.98 -5.35 5.80
N THR A 19 30.24 -4.34 6.28
CA THR A 19 30.29 -3.92 7.70
C THR A 19 29.65 -4.90 8.67
N ARG A 20 28.86 -5.87 8.19
CA ARG A 20 28.09 -6.84 8.99
C ARG A 20 28.40 -8.30 8.65
N LYS A 21 29.58 -8.57 8.06
CA LYS A 21 29.99 -9.91 7.62
C LYS A 21 29.91 -10.98 8.71
N ALA A 22 30.26 -10.63 9.95
CA ALA A 22 30.21 -11.54 11.10
C ALA A 22 28.76 -11.90 11.53
N GLU A 23 27.81 -11.00 11.31
CA GLU A 23 26.39 -11.15 11.69
C GLU A 23 25.57 -11.85 10.58
N ASN A 24 25.99 -11.68 9.32
CA ASN A 24 25.32 -12.23 8.13
C ASN A 24 25.94 -13.57 7.64
N GLY A 25 26.42 -14.41 8.56
CA GLY A 25 27.13 -15.66 8.25
C GLY A 25 26.28 -16.75 7.58
N THR A 26 24.95 -16.64 7.61
CA THR A 26 24.03 -17.58 6.95
C THR A 26 23.10 -16.85 5.98
N TRP A 27 22.56 -17.58 5.00
CA TRP A 27 21.56 -17.03 4.09
C TRP A 27 20.30 -16.53 4.82
N ALA A 28 19.91 -17.21 5.90
CA ALA A 28 18.74 -16.83 6.70
C ALA A 28 18.96 -15.51 7.43
N THR A 29 20.10 -15.32 8.09
CA THR A 29 20.44 -14.08 8.81
C THR A 29 20.63 -12.91 7.84
N PHE A 30 21.33 -13.14 6.72
CA PHE A 30 21.44 -12.16 5.64
C PHE A 30 20.06 -11.69 5.17
N ARG A 31 19.15 -12.61 4.86
CA ARG A 31 17.80 -12.26 4.35
C ARG A 31 17.00 -11.46 5.37
N TYR A 32 17.09 -11.80 6.65
CA TYR A 32 16.41 -11.09 7.73
C TYR A 32 16.92 -9.66 7.88
N GLU A 33 18.23 -9.48 8.02
CA GLU A 33 18.84 -8.16 8.20
C GLU A 33 18.75 -7.29 6.93
N PHE A 34 18.83 -7.91 5.74
CA PHE A 34 18.64 -7.22 4.47
C PHE A 34 17.22 -6.68 4.35
N LYS A 35 16.21 -7.51 4.68
CA LYS A 35 14.82 -7.07 4.73
C LYS A 35 14.68 -5.91 5.70
N LYS A 36 15.05 -6.09 6.96
CA LYS A 36 14.97 -5.06 7.99
C LYS A 36 15.64 -3.73 7.61
N THR A 37 16.78 -3.78 6.91
CA THR A 37 17.55 -2.57 6.55
C THR A 37 17.04 -1.89 5.28
N PHE A 38 16.81 -2.64 4.20
CA PHE A 38 16.51 -2.07 2.88
C PHE A 38 15.04 -2.17 2.49
N ILE A 39 14.35 -3.18 3.01
CA ILE A 39 12.93 -3.36 2.82
C ILE A 39 12.29 -2.76 4.07
N ARG A 40 12.05 -1.44 4.04
CA ARG A 40 11.18 -0.81 5.04
C ARG A 40 9.93 -1.69 5.16
N GLU A 41 9.75 -2.34 6.30
CA GLU A 41 8.47 -2.93 6.64
C GLU A 41 7.47 -1.78 6.50
N ARG A 42 6.60 -1.89 5.49
CA ARG A 42 5.55 -0.89 5.31
C ARG A 42 4.71 -0.98 6.57
N ASN A 43 4.91 -0.03 7.47
CA ASN A 43 4.16 0.02 8.72
C ASN A 43 2.68 0.13 8.33
N VAL A 44 1.92 -0.93 8.62
CA VAL A 44 0.49 -1.06 8.28
C VAL A 44 -0.26 0.16 8.78
N THR A 45 0.02 0.63 10.00
CA THR A 45 -0.57 1.83 10.57
C THR A 45 -0.25 3.08 9.76
N THR A 46 0.98 3.22 9.24
CA THR A 46 1.37 4.36 8.41
C THR A 46 0.66 4.34 7.05
N LEU A 47 0.58 3.18 6.40
CA LEU A 47 -0.15 3.06 5.14
C LEU A 47 -1.64 3.33 5.32
N TRP A 48 -2.24 2.76 6.36
CA TRP A 48 -3.63 3.00 6.69
C TRP A 48 -3.90 4.48 6.96
N LYS A 49 -3.00 5.14 7.70
CA LYS A 49 -3.06 6.59 7.93
C LYS A 49 -2.97 7.38 6.62
N GLN A 50 -2.14 6.96 5.67
CA GLN A 50 -2.07 7.60 4.35
C GLN A 50 -3.36 7.41 3.55
N ILE A 51 -3.94 6.20 3.55
CA ILE A 51 -5.23 5.92 2.89
C ILE A 51 -6.31 6.82 3.48
N THR A 52 -6.47 6.83 4.80
CA THR A 52 -7.51 7.62 5.48
C THR A 52 -7.35 9.13 5.29
N LEU A 53 -6.13 9.65 5.30
CA LEU A 53 -5.86 11.07 5.07
C LEU A 53 -6.02 11.49 3.60
N ARG A 54 -6.02 10.55 2.67
CA ARG A 54 -6.19 10.86 1.25
C ARG A 54 -7.65 11.18 0.93
N VAL A 55 -7.99 12.47 0.97
CA VAL A 55 -9.27 13.01 0.52
C VAL A 55 -9.11 13.79 -0.79
N GLN A 56 -10.19 13.93 -1.55
CA GLN A 56 -10.23 14.71 -2.79
C GLN A 56 -10.00 16.18 -2.47
N GLY A 57 -9.05 16.81 -3.15
CA GLY A 57 -8.82 18.25 -3.03
C GLY A 57 -9.87 19.07 -3.78
N SER A 58 -10.09 20.32 -3.38
CA SER A 58 -11.17 21.18 -3.93
C SER A 58 -11.05 21.58 -5.40
N ARG A 59 -9.88 21.33 -6.00
CA ARG A 59 -9.63 21.51 -7.43
C ARG A 59 -9.16 20.23 -8.10
N GLU A 60 -9.23 19.13 -7.36
CA GLU A 60 -8.76 17.84 -7.83
C GLU A 60 -9.85 17.19 -8.70
N VAL A 61 -9.45 16.79 -9.89
CA VAL A 61 -10.32 16.05 -10.80
C VAL A 61 -10.67 14.70 -10.17
N LEU A 62 -11.97 14.37 -10.18
CA LEU A 62 -12.50 13.15 -9.57
C LEU A 62 -11.79 11.87 -10.02
N SER A 63 -11.45 11.75 -11.31
CA SER A 63 -10.74 10.58 -11.86
C SER A 63 -9.34 10.43 -11.27
N LEU A 64 -8.63 11.53 -11.04
CA LEU A 64 -7.31 11.51 -10.40
C LEU A 64 -7.42 10.97 -8.97
N HIS A 65 -8.38 11.50 -8.20
CA HIS A 65 -8.65 11.03 -6.85
C HIS A 65 -8.96 9.54 -6.83
N PHE A 66 -9.86 9.09 -7.71
CA PHE A 66 -10.24 7.68 -7.84
C PHE A 66 -9.02 6.79 -8.09
N HIS A 67 -8.23 7.08 -9.13
CA HIS A 67 -7.10 6.23 -9.51
C HIS A 67 -6.01 6.18 -8.44
N GLU A 68 -5.69 7.31 -7.81
CA GLU A 68 -4.71 7.35 -6.73
C GLU A 68 -5.19 6.59 -5.48
N LYS A 69 -6.44 6.82 -5.07
CA LYS A 69 -7.02 6.16 -3.89
C LYS A 69 -7.11 4.65 -4.09
N ILE A 70 -7.56 4.18 -5.25
CA ILE A 70 -7.59 2.76 -5.60
C ILE A 70 -6.19 2.16 -5.55
N LYS A 71 -5.19 2.82 -6.16
CA LYS A 71 -3.80 2.36 -6.13
C LYS A 71 -3.28 2.18 -4.70
N MET A 72 -3.58 3.12 -3.80
CA MET A 72 -3.18 3.01 -2.38
C MET A 72 -3.85 1.83 -1.68
N CYS A 73 -5.16 1.64 -1.91
CA CYS A 73 -5.94 0.55 -1.33
C CYS A 73 -5.45 -0.83 -1.83
N MET A 74 -5.17 -0.97 -3.13
CA MET A 74 -4.58 -2.18 -3.70
C MET A 74 -3.20 -2.49 -3.11
N GLN A 75 -2.37 -1.47 -2.89
CA GLN A 75 -1.06 -1.65 -2.28
C GLN A 75 -1.10 -2.06 -0.80
N PHE A 76 -2.21 -1.76 -0.12
CA PHE A 76 -2.49 -2.18 1.25
C PHE A 76 -3.12 -3.59 1.30
N GLY A 77 -3.84 -3.99 0.25
CA GLY A 77 -4.48 -5.29 0.13
C GLY A 77 -5.96 -5.28 0.47
N LEU A 78 -6.63 -4.12 0.39
CA LEU A 78 -8.09 -4.04 0.53
C LEU A 78 -8.78 -4.74 -0.63
N ASP A 79 -9.93 -5.35 -0.37
CA ASP A 79 -10.77 -5.94 -1.41
C ASP A 79 -11.52 -4.87 -2.22
N PHE A 80 -12.30 -5.30 -3.23
CA PHE A 80 -12.99 -4.36 -4.11
C PHE A 80 -14.06 -3.52 -3.39
N ASP A 81 -14.77 -4.10 -2.43
CA ASP A 81 -15.85 -3.42 -1.72
C ASP A 81 -15.25 -2.39 -0.74
N GLU A 82 -14.19 -2.78 -0.02
CA GLU A 82 -13.41 -1.89 0.84
C GLU A 82 -12.76 -0.74 0.05
N GLN A 83 -12.18 -1.05 -1.13
CA GLN A 83 -11.61 -0.05 -2.03
C GLN A 83 -12.64 1.01 -2.41
N LYS A 84 -13.84 0.57 -2.76
CA LYS A 84 -14.93 1.45 -3.16
C LYS A 84 -15.40 2.32 -2.00
N GLU A 85 -15.56 1.74 -0.83
CA GLU A 85 -15.90 2.48 0.38
C GLU A 85 -14.86 3.58 0.66
N GLN A 86 -13.57 3.25 0.59
CA GLN A 86 -12.50 4.22 0.80
C GLN A 86 -12.51 5.36 -0.21
N VAL A 87 -12.81 5.09 -1.48
CA VAL A 87 -13.02 6.13 -2.49
C VAL A 87 -14.15 7.06 -2.09
N VAL A 88 -15.31 6.53 -1.72
CA VAL A 88 -16.49 7.32 -1.35
C VAL A 88 -16.23 8.17 -0.11
N ILE A 89 -15.58 7.61 0.92
CA ILE A 89 -15.17 8.34 2.13
C ILE A 89 -14.28 9.53 1.79
N GLY A 90 -13.40 9.36 0.80
CA GLY A 90 -12.44 10.35 0.35
C GLY A 90 -13.02 11.47 -0.51
N LEU A 91 -14.26 11.38 -1.00
CA LEU A 91 -14.83 12.38 -1.90
C LEU A 91 -15.06 13.72 -1.21
N GLU A 92 -14.87 14.79 -1.98
CA GLU A 92 -15.15 16.15 -1.52
C GLU A 92 -16.66 16.42 -1.47
N SER A 93 -17.38 16.10 -2.54
CA SER A 93 -18.85 16.27 -2.59
C SER A 93 -19.54 15.19 -1.77
N ARG A 94 -20.21 15.61 -0.71
CA ARG A 94 -21.01 14.72 0.15
C ARG A 94 -22.28 14.25 -0.56
N GLU A 95 -22.82 15.05 -1.47
CA GLU A 95 -23.95 14.69 -2.32
C GLU A 95 -23.57 13.54 -3.25
N LEU A 96 -22.43 13.65 -3.96
CA LEU A 96 -21.93 12.59 -4.82
C LEU A 96 -21.63 11.31 -4.03
N ALA A 97 -20.99 11.44 -2.86
CA ALA A 97 -20.74 10.32 -1.97
C ALA A 97 -22.04 9.60 -1.55
N SER A 98 -23.06 10.36 -1.19
CA SER A 98 -24.37 9.84 -0.79
C SER A 98 -25.09 9.14 -1.94
N MET A 99 -25.04 9.70 -3.15
CA MET A 99 -25.63 9.09 -4.36
C MET A 99 -24.97 7.75 -4.69
N ILE A 100 -23.65 7.65 -4.59
CA ILE A 100 -22.92 6.40 -4.86
C ILE A 100 -23.26 5.34 -3.80
N ALA A 101 -23.26 5.72 -2.52
CA ALA A 101 -23.62 4.80 -1.43
C ALA A 101 -25.06 4.27 -1.56
N ALA A 102 -26.01 5.15 -1.91
CA ALA A 102 -27.40 4.75 -2.13
C ALA A 102 -27.55 3.76 -3.30
N LYS A 103 -26.79 3.95 -4.38
CA LYS A 103 -26.81 3.07 -5.55
C LYS A 103 -26.28 1.67 -5.21
N ASP A 104 -25.33 1.56 -4.29
CA ASP A 104 -24.84 0.27 -3.82
C ASP A 104 -25.84 -0.49 -2.99
N ASN A 105 -26.51 0.18 -2.07
CA ASN A 105 -27.58 -0.45 -1.28
C ASN A 105 -28.70 -1.00 -2.17
N LEU A 106 -29.04 -0.27 -3.23
CA LEU A 106 -30.01 -0.72 -4.24
C LEU A 106 -29.53 -1.95 -5.05
N ASN A 107 -28.25 -2.01 -5.38
CA ASN A 107 -27.68 -3.15 -6.11
C ASN A 107 -27.58 -4.40 -5.24
N THR A 108 -27.25 -4.24 -3.95
CA THR A 108 -27.23 -5.34 -2.97
C THR A 108 -28.63 -5.89 -2.77
N TYR A 109 -29.64 -5.04 -2.64
CA TYR A 109 -31.04 -5.46 -2.50
C TYR A 109 -31.54 -6.26 -3.72
N LYS A 110 -31.19 -5.83 -4.94
CA LYS A 110 -31.56 -6.53 -6.18
C LYS A 110 -30.89 -7.90 -6.38
N ARG A 111 -29.85 -8.24 -5.62
CA ARG A 111 -29.21 -9.58 -5.68
C ARG A 111 -29.84 -10.59 -4.72
N LEU A 112 -30.67 -10.12 -3.78
CA LEU A 112 -31.29 -10.93 -2.73
C LEU A 112 -32.77 -11.23 -2.98
N VAL A 113 -33.33 -10.69 -4.07
CA VAL A 113 -34.71 -10.89 -4.55
C VAL A 113 -34.66 -11.53 -5.92
#